data_AF-A0A497R7U2-F1
#
_entry.id   AF-A0A497R7U2-F1
#
_cell.length_a   1.000
_cell.length_b   1.000
_cell.length_c   1.000
_cell.angle_alpha   90.00
_cell.angle_beta   90.00
_cell.angle_gamma   90.00
#
_symmetry.space_group_name_H-M   'P 1'
#
loop_
_entity.id
_entity.type
_entity.pdbx_description
1 polymer ?
#
loop_
_entity_poly.entity_id
_entity_poly.type
_entity_poly.pdbx_seq_one_letter_code
_entity_poly.pdbx_strand_id
1 'polypeptide(L)'
;MVPQKTKRERVKIYQQMTKGPEKYRKLDLEKIPMEAFRETLPEALPAFIKEDIAFYFDYLRANRSKQALHNWEKTTGCTDSPNSWKTPNYRPIFSFLYYDRITDGLFLPLLLNKLEIAAAYGHPFSVEEFNKLCRLSIVGFRPKIDAIDLKILDALSREPFLVTQALAERIRHSYATVYHHVQHLKAKMGLRITTRVNWKKLGIQRYFVVTRDEELLKAFDTHSKSLDGKASFLWGEVFHLHYFLLNDRQKQVFFQRYDTLPKADRDNLSIYHLLTTPISGYNFRTFNLQDQRWDFDFALAFLTLKTKSKMQKSAQQKQKKELKERYSVTTLEAQIIEGLVGNYELTQKEIAKMLGIHAPNLSIIKTKLQRDKIIFPQMMVNTFLPLNLVLWCSGKSQQITAILIELLQQMPFANISQVEPHKQTTEDSELIAFLTIDDILYSSLITFLMELKKEGEIKDFRLGMVVDSYFGMVKPTDLLLE
;
A
#
# COMPACT_ATOMS: atom_id res chain seq x y z
N MET A 1 -23.01 -30.99 6.47
CA MET A 1 -23.00 -31.30 5.01
C MET A 1 -23.72 -30.16 4.30
N VAL A 2 -23.06 -29.46 3.38
CA VAL A 2 -23.71 -28.42 2.57
C VAL A 2 -24.62 -29.12 1.55
N PRO A 3 -25.89 -28.70 1.37
CA PRO A 3 -26.78 -29.31 0.38
C PRO A 3 -26.14 -29.32 -1.02
N GLN A 4 -26.25 -30.43 -1.76
CA GLN A 4 -25.68 -30.57 -3.11
C GLN A 4 -26.13 -29.47 -4.08
N LYS A 5 -27.33 -28.88 -3.87
CA LYS A 5 -27.87 -27.75 -4.63
C LYS A 5 -27.01 -26.48 -4.49
N THR A 6 -26.64 -26.12 -3.26
CA THR A 6 -25.76 -24.98 -2.93
C THR A 6 -24.33 -25.12 -3.45
N LYS A 7 -23.83 -26.36 -3.61
CA LYS A 7 -22.49 -26.61 -4.18
C LYS A 7 -22.48 -26.41 -5.70
N ARG A 8 -23.56 -26.80 -6.41
CA ARG A 8 -23.74 -26.53 -7.85
C ARG A 8 -24.01 -25.05 -8.13
N GLU A 9 -24.80 -24.38 -7.31
CA GLU A 9 -25.04 -22.93 -7.44
C GLU A 9 -23.77 -22.11 -7.17
N ARG A 10 -22.95 -22.47 -6.17
CA ARG A 10 -21.64 -21.85 -5.94
C ARG A 10 -20.68 -22.07 -7.10
N VAL A 11 -20.65 -23.25 -7.72
CA VAL A 11 -19.83 -23.50 -8.92
C VAL A 11 -20.35 -22.68 -10.12
N LYS A 12 -21.66 -22.52 -10.26
CA LYS A 12 -22.27 -21.70 -11.33
C LYS A 12 -21.98 -20.20 -11.13
N ILE A 13 -22.13 -19.69 -9.91
CA ILE A 13 -21.80 -18.31 -9.54
C ILE A 13 -20.30 -18.08 -9.65
N TYR A 14 -19.45 -19.02 -9.22
CA TYR A 14 -18.01 -18.94 -9.39
C TYR A 14 -17.60 -19.00 -10.87
N GLN A 15 -18.23 -19.83 -11.69
CA GLN A 15 -18.06 -19.83 -13.15
C GLN A 15 -18.58 -18.55 -13.81
N GLN A 16 -19.62 -17.91 -13.26
CA GLN A 16 -20.14 -16.61 -13.72
C GLN A 16 -19.29 -15.42 -13.25
N MET A 17 -18.62 -15.53 -12.11
CA MET A 17 -17.71 -14.50 -11.58
C MET A 17 -16.28 -14.64 -12.14
N THR A 18 -15.86 -15.85 -12.52
CA THR A 18 -14.56 -16.12 -13.19
C THR A 18 -14.65 -16.01 -14.71
N LYS A 19 -15.84 -16.17 -15.29
CA LYS A 19 -16.15 -15.58 -16.60
C LYS A 19 -16.35 -14.09 -16.37
N GLY A 20 -15.25 -13.31 -16.38
CA GLY A 20 -15.38 -11.91 -16.76
C GLY A 20 -16.26 -11.84 -18.01
N PRO A 21 -17.15 -10.84 -18.16
CA PRO A 21 -18.11 -10.78 -19.25
C PRO A 21 -17.43 -11.18 -20.57
N GLU A 22 -18.12 -11.96 -21.41
CA GLU A 22 -17.62 -12.40 -22.73
C GLU A 22 -17.14 -11.22 -23.61
N LYS A 23 -17.45 -9.98 -23.20
CA LYS A 23 -16.92 -8.68 -23.64
C LYS A 23 -15.41 -8.45 -23.39
N TYR A 24 -14.69 -9.26 -22.61
CA TYR A 24 -13.25 -9.11 -22.34
C TYR A 24 -12.37 -10.09 -23.14
N ARG A 25 -12.73 -10.38 -24.39
CA ARG A 25 -11.79 -11.07 -25.30
C ARG A 25 -10.59 -10.16 -25.55
N LYS A 26 -9.39 -10.74 -25.65
CA LYS A 26 -8.24 -10.03 -26.20
C LYS A 26 -8.67 -9.42 -27.53
N LEU A 27 -8.49 -8.10 -27.66
CA LEU A 27 -8.75 -7.41 -28.90
C LEU A 27 -7.88 -8.05 -30.00
N ASP A 28 -8.48 -8.31 -31.15
CA ASP A 28 -7.73 -8.72 -32.33
C ASP A 28 -7.10 -7.46 -32.94
N LEU A 29 -6.00 -7.02 -32.33
CA LEU A 29 -5.37 -5.72 -32.59
C LEU A 29 -4.92 -5.57 -34.05
N GLU A 30 -4.63 -6.68 -34.73
CA GLU A 30 -4.23 -6.69 -36.14
C GLU A 30 -5.40 -6.34 -37.08
N LYS A 31 -6.65 -6.56 -36.64
CA LYS A 31 -7.85 -6.31 -37.44
C LYS A 31 -8.48 -4.94 -37.24
N ILE A 32 -7.97 -4.13 -36.31
CA ILE A 32 -8.52 -2.82 -35.99
C ILE A 32 -7.56 -1.75 -36.54
N PRO A 33 -7.95 -0.99 -37.59
CA PRO A 33 -7.19 0.16 -38.07
C PRO A 33 -7.03 1.23 -36.97
N MET A 34 -5.92 1.97 -36.98
CA MET A 34 -5.64 2.97 -35.94
C MET A 34 -6.66 4.12 -35.95
N GLU A 35 -7.09 4.53 -37.15
CA GLU A 35 -8.08 5.58 -37.36
C GLU A 35 -9.41 5.16 -36.75
N ALA A 36 -9.87 3.94 -37.05
CA ALA A 36 -11.08 3.37 -36.45
C ALA A 36 -10.96 3.23 -34.93
N PHE A 37 -9.79 2.87 -34.41
CA PHE A 37 -9.55 2.82 -32.97
C PHE A 37 -9.68 4.20 -32.31
N ARG A 38 -9.08 5.24 -32.89
CA ARG A 38 -9.17 6.61 -32.37
C ARG A 38 -10.61 7.11 -32.27
N GLU A 39 -11.44 6.74 -33.24
CA GLU A 39 -12.88 7.07 -33.24
C GLU A 39 -13.66 6.41 -32.09
N THR A 40 -13.17 5.30 -31.53
CA THR A 40 -13.80 4.65 -30.36
C THR A 40 -13.51 5.36 -29.04
N LEU A 41 -12.52 6.26 -28.99
CA LEU A 41 -12.15 6.96 -27.75
C LEU A 41 -13.13 8.12 -27.49
N PRO A 42 -13.68 8.25 -26.28
CA PRO A 42 -14.64 9.31 -25.96
C PRO A 42 -14.16 10.71 -26.34
N GLU A 43 -15.01 11.50 -26.99
CA GLU A 43 -14.68 12.87 -27.40
C GLU A 43 -14.21 13.73 -26.23
N ALA A 44 -14.82 13.54 -25.07
CA ALA A 44 -14.54 14.22 -23.80
C ALA A 44 -13.13 13.98 -23.22
N LEU A 45 -12.35 13.02 -23.74
CA LEU A 45 -10.97 12.81 -23.31
C LEU A 45 -10.05 13.91 -23.84
N PRO A 46 -9.14 14.46 -23.02
CA PRO A 46 -8.08 15.33 -23.49
C PRO A 46 -7.27 14.71 -24.63
N ALA A 47 -6.95 15.49 -25.66
CA ALA A 47 -6.28 15.00 -26.87
C ALA A 47 -4.96 14.26 -26.59
N PHE A 48 -4.17 14.74 -25.63
CA PHE A 48 -2.91 14.08 -25.26
C PHE A 48 -3.12 12.70 -24.61
N ILE A 49 -4.24 12.49 -23.90
CA ILE A 49 -4.60 11.18 -23.32
C ILE A 49 -5.03 10.22 -24.44
N LYS A 50 -5.81 10.71 -25.41
CA LYS A 50 -6.20 9.91 -26.59
C LYS A 50 -4.99 9.43 -27.37
N GLU A 51 -4.04 10.33 -27.63
CA GLU A 51 -2.80 9.99 -28.32
C GLU A 51 -1.98 8.97 -27.53
N ASP A 52 -1.88 9.10 -26.21
CA ASP A 52 -1.14 8.15 -25.39
C ASP A 52 -1.77 6.74 -25.39
N ILE A 53 -3.11 6.64 -25.33
CA ILE A 53 -3.83 5.38 -25.50
C ILE A 53 -3.61 4.80 -26.91
N ALA A 54 -3.59 5.64 -27.94
CA ALA A 54 -3.32 5.22 -29.32
C ALA A 54 -1.90 4.68 -29.47
N PHE A 55 -0.88 5.33 -28.92
CA PHE A 55 0.50 4.82 -28.94
C PHE A 55 0.62 3.49 -28.19
N TYR A 56 -0.07 3.34 -27.06
CA TYR A 56 -0.12 2.07 -26.34
C TYR A 56 -0.80 0.96 -27.16
N PHE A 57 -1.91 1.25 -27.84
CA PHE A 57 -2.54 0.31 -28.79
C PHE A 57 -1.56 -0.11 -29.89
N ASP A 58 -0.82 0.84 -30.49
CA ASP A 58 0.18 0.55 -31.52
C ASP A 58 1.35 -0.30 -30.99
N TYR A 59 1.80 -0.04 -29.77
CA TYR A 59 2.80 -0.87 -29.08
C TYR A 59 2.32 -2.32 -28.92
N LEU A 60 1.06 -2.51 -28.50
CA LEU A 60 0.48 -3.85 -28.39
C LEU A 60 0.34 -4.52 -29.76
N ARG A 61 -0.12 -3.77 -30.78
CA ARG A 61 -0.26 -4.25 -32.18
C ARG A 61 1.09 -4.66 -32.79
N ALA A 62 2.15 -3.94 -32.46
CA ALA A 62 3.52 -4.26 -32.88
C ALA A 62 4.17 -5.39 -32.05
N ASN A 63 3.35 -6.29 -31.48
CA ASN A 63 3.78 -7.41 -30.65
C ASN A 63 4.75 -7.01 -29.53
N ARG A 64 4.51 -5.84 -28.92
CA ARG A 64 5.33 -5.32 -27.81
C ARG A 64 6.81 -5.12 -28.19
N SER A 65 7.10 -4.78 -29.44
CA SER A 65 8.49 -4.59 -29.91
C SER A 65 9.21 -3.44 -29.19
N LYS A 66 10.53 -3.60 -28.99
CA LYS A 66 11.39 -2.55 -28.41
C LYS A 66 11.36 -1.25 -29.22
N GLN A 67 11.24 -1.37 -30.54
CA GLN A 67 11.19 -0.21 -31.44
C GLN A 67 9.89 0.58 -31.27
N ALA A 68 8.74 -0.10 -31.16
CA ALA A 68 7.46 0.57 -30.89
C ALA A 68 7.47 1.23 -29.51
N LEU A 69 8.04 0.55 -28.49
CA LEU A 69 8.23 1.14 -27.17
C LEU A 69 9.09 2.41 -27.25
N HIS A 70 10.26 2.34 -27.89
CA HIS A 70 11.15 3.50 -28.02
C HIS A 70 10.49 4.68 -28.76
N ASN A 71 9.73 4.41 -29.82
CA ASN A 71 8.99 5.44 -30.56
C ASN A 71 7.92 6.10 -29.69
N TRP A 72 7.19 5.30 -28.91
CA TRP A 72 6.24 5.80 -27.94
C TRP A 72 6.95 6.68 -26.90
N GLU A 73 8.01 6.18 -26.24
CA GLU A 73 8.78 6.91 -25.20
C GLU A 73 9.33 8.24 -25.72
N LYS A 74 9.83 8.26 -26.96
CA LYS A 74 10.36 9.47 -27.61
C LYS A 74 9.28 10.52 -27.84
N THR A 75 8.07 10.09 -28.21
CA THR A 75 6.97 10.98 -28.60
C THR A 75 6.23 11.53 -27.39
N THR A 76 5.96 10.68 -26.40
CA THR A 76 5.25 11.07 -25.18
C THR A 76 6.19 11.59 -24.09
N GLY A 77 7.51 11.38 -24.23
CA GLY A 77 8.53 11.84 -23.28
C GLY A 77 8.57 11.03 -21.97
N CYS A 78 8.11 9.79 -22.05
CA CYS A 78 7.53 9.01 -20.98
C CYS A 78 8.28 7.66 -20.98
N THR A 79 9.00 7.28 -19.91
CA THR A 79 9.86 6.06 -19.93
C THR A 79 9.42 5.00 -18.92
N ASP A 80 9.93 3.77 -19.05
CA ASP A 80 9.76 2.67 -18.07
C ASP A 80 10.45 2.94 -16.71
N SER A 81 11.02 4.13 -16.47
CA SER A 81 11.57 4.58 -15.17
C SER A 81 10.58 5.41 -14.31
N PRO A 82 10.30 5.02 -13.04
CA PRO A 82 9.33 5.65 -12.12
C PRO A 82 9.47 7.16 -11.94
N ASN A 83 10.62 7.71 -12.34
CA ASN A 83 11.10 9.05 -12.04
C ASN A 83 11.23 9.95 -13.29
N SER A 84 10.67 9.55 -14.44
CA SER A 84 10.85 10.26 -15.71
C SER A 84 9.57 10.94 -16.20
N TRP A 85 9.20 12.08 -15.60
CA TRP A 85 7.96 12.78 -15.95
C TRP A 85 8.22 14.20 -16.42
N LYS A 86 7.56 14.59 -17.52
CA LYS A 86 7.60 15.95 -18.06
C LYS A 86 6.36 16.80 -17.73
N THR A 87 5.25 16.17 -17.32
CA THR A 87 3.97 16.87 -17.06
C THR A 87 3.52 16.68 -15.61
N PRO A 88 3.30 17.75 -14.82
CA PRO A 88 2.73 17.64 -13.49
C PRO A 88 1.37 16.93 -13.52
N ASN A 89 1.10 16.01 -12.60
CA ASN A 89 -0.19 15.33 -12.38
C ASN A 89 -0.67 14.32 -13.45
N TYR A 90 0.10 14.03 -14.51
CA TYR A 90 -0.18 12.96 -15.47
C TYR A 90 0.82 11.80 -15.30
N ARG A 91 0.35 10.61 -14.90
CA ARG A 91 1.19 9.42 -14.67
C ARG A 91 0.71 8.17 -15.42
N PRO A 92 0.77 8.11 -16.76
CA PRO A 92 0.20 6.98 -17.50
C PRO A 92 1.16 5.80 -17.71
N ILE A 93 2.49 5.93 -17.62
CA ILE A 93 3.42 4.89 -18.13
C ILE A 93 3.67 3.73 -17.16
N PHE A 94 3.86 4.00 -15.85
CA PHE A 94 3.80 2.92 -14.83
C PHE A 94 2.40 2.36 -14.67
N SER A 95 1.42 2.94 -15.34
CA SER A 95 0.06 2.48 -15.25
C SER A 95 -0.18 1.49 -16.40
N PHE A 96 -0.01 1.84 -17.67
CA PHE A 96 -0.45 0.94 -18.76
C PHE A 96 0.41 -0.30 -18.93
N LEU A 97 1.73 -0.19 -19.04
CA LEU A 97 2.61 -1.37 -19.22
C LEU A 97 2.58 -2.29 -17.99
N TYR A 98 2.50 -1.69 -16.81
CA TYR A 98 2.35 -2.39 -15.54
C TYR A 98 0.99 -3.08 -15.44
N TYR A 99 -0.10 -2.36 -15.72
CA TYR A 99 -1.46 -2.90 -15.73
C TYR A 99 -1.62 -3.96 -16.80
N ASP A 100 -1.03 -3.81 -18.00
CA ASP A 100 -0.99 -4.85 -19.04
C ASP A 100 -0.32 -6.12 -18.54
N ARG A 101 0.82 -5.96 -17.87
CA ARG A 101 1.59 -7.08 -17.32
C ARG A 101 0.86 -7.77 -16.19
N ILE A 102 0.21 -7.01 -15.31
CA ILE A 102 -0.65 -7.55 -14.25
C ILE A 102 -1.79 -8.30 -14.91
N THR A 103 -2.54 -7.65 -15.80
CA THR A 103 -3.78 -8.14 -16.41
C THR A 103 -3.60 -9.19 -17.52
N ASP A 104 -2.37 -9.67 -17.76
CA ASP A 104 -2.02 -10.60 -18.84
C ASP A 104 -2.49 -10.15 -20.24
N GLY A 105 -2.43 -8.84 -20.49
CA GLY A 105 -2.82 -8.25 -21.77
C GLY A 105 -4.29 -7.82 -21.88
N LEU A 106 -5.03 -7.79 -20.77
CA LEU A 106 -6.46 -7.42 -20.76
C LEU A 106 -6.71 -5.96 -20.38
N PHE A 107 -5.67 -5.20 -20.02
CA PHE A 107 -5.83 -3.84 -19.50
C PHE A 107 -6.52 -2.92 -20.50
N LEU A 108 -6.10 -2.89 -21.76
CA LEU A 108 -6.72 -2.02 -22.77
C LEU A 108 -8.24 -2.26 -22.93
N PRO A 109 -8.73 -3.50 -23.15
CA PRO A 109 -10.17 -3.76 -23.19
C PRO A 109 -10.92 -3.31 -21.92
N LEU A 110 -10.31 -3.49 -20.74
CA LEU A 110 -10.90 -3.07 -19.46
C LEU A 110 -11.01 -1.55 -19.37
N LEU A 111 -9.95 -0.84 -19.77
CA LEU A 111 -9.90 0.62 -19.80
C LEU A 111 -10.97 1.19 -20.74
N LEU A 112 -11.07 0.67 -21.97
CA LEU A 112 -12.06 1.12 -22.96
C LEU A 112 -13.49 0.98 -22.43
N ASN A 113 -13.82 -0.14 -21.78
CA ASN A 113 -15.13 -0.34 -21.17
C ASN A 113 -15.42 0.69 -20.06
N LYS A 114 -14.42 1.03 -19.23
CA LYS A 114 -14.59 2.06 -18.20
C LYS A 114 -14.76 3.46 -18.78
N LEU A 115 -14.04 3.76 -19.85
CA LEU A 115 -14.15 5.02 -20.58
C LEU A 115 -15.52 5.16 -21.26
N GLU A 116 -16.03 4.10 -21.88
CA GLU A 116 -17.38 4.05 -22.48
C GLU A 116 -18.46 4.34 -21.42
N ILE A 117 -18.41 3.63 -20.29
CA ILE A 117 -19.35 3.83 -19.18
C ILE A 117 -19.28 5.27 -18.65
N ALA A 118 -18.08 5.81 -18.43
CA ALA A 118 -17.91 7.15 -17.91
C ALA A 118 -18.36 8.23 -18.90
N ALA A 119 -18.12 8.03 -20.21
CA ALA A 119 -18.56 8.93 -21.27
C ALA A 119 -20.09 9.02 -21.37
N ALA A 120 -20.80 7.92 -21.06
CA ALA A 120 -22.27 7.90 -21.03
C ALA A 120 -22.87 8.86 -19.98
N TYR A 121 -22.10 9.29 -18.98
CA TYR A 121 -22.52 10.29 -17.98
C TYR A 121 -22.27 11.74 -18.42
N GLY A 122 -21.69 11.99 -19.60
CA GLY A 122 -21.66 13.30 -20.26
C GLY A 122 -20.71 14.35 -19.66
N HIS A 123 -19.83 13.97 -18.73
CA HIS A 123 -18.87 14.90 -18.12
C HIS A 123 -17.50 14.90 -18.83
N PRO A 124 -16.84 16.07 -18.98
CA PRO A 124 -15.46 16.15 -19.45
C PRO A 124 -14.51 15.36 -18.55
N PHE A 125 -13.55 14.62 -19.11
CA PHE A 125 -12.56 13.89 -18.30
C PHE A 125 -11.42 14.81 -17.87
N SER A 126 -11.27 15.00 -16.57
CA SER A 126 -10.01 15.51 -16.01
C SER A 126 -8.91 14.44 -16.05
N VAL A 127 -7.66 14.89 -15.97
CA VAL A 127 -6.49 13.99 -15.88
C VAL A 127 -6.56 13.09 -14.65
N GLU A 128 -7.06 13.63 -13.54
CA GLU A 128 -7.21 12.91 -12.29
C GLU A 128 -8.27 11.81 -12.38
N GLU A 129 -9.43 12.11 -13.00
CA GLU A 129 -10.48 11.12 -13.24
C GLU A 129 -10.01 10.00 -14.17
N PHE A 130 -9.27 10.34 -15.22
CA PHE A 130 -8.67 9.34 -16.09
C PHE A 130 -7.74 8.39 -15.32
N ASN A 131 -6.84 8.94 -14.49
CA ASN A 131 -5.96 8.13 -13.63
C ASN A 131 -6.76 7.23 -12.67
N LYS A 132 -7.85 7.74 -12.09
CA LYS A 132 -8.77 6.96 -11.25
C LYS A 132 -9.38 5.80 -12.05
N LEU A 133 -9.86 6.05 -13.27
CA LEU A 133 -10.43 5.01 -14.13
C LEU A 133 -9.42 3.94 -14.53
N CYS A 134 -8.18 4.31 -14.82
CA CYS A 134 -7.11 3.34 -15.08
C CYS A 134 -6.89 2.41 -13.87
N ARG A 135 -6.84 2.95 -12.64
CA ARG A 135 -6.78 2.16 -11.40
C ARG A 135 -8.03 1.28 -11.23
N LEU A 136 -9.21 1.82 -11.49
CA LEU A 136 -10.48 1.09 -11.42
C LEU A 136 -10.64 0.02 -12.51
N SER A 137 -9.91 0.12 -13.61
CA SER A 137 -9.97 -0.85 -14.72
C SER A 137 -9.32 -2.18 -14.35
N ILE A 138 -8.37 -2.16 -13.41
CA ILE A 138 -7.75 -3.38 -12.87
C ILE A 138 -8.43 -3.88 -11.59
N VAL A 139 -9.47 -3.20 -11.11
CA VAL A 139 -10.21 -3.62 -9.90
C VAL A 139 -10.83 -4.99 -10.15
N GLY A 140 -10.33 -5.98 -9.42
CA GLY A 140 -10.76 -7.38 -9.53
C GLY A 140 -9.80 -8.27 -10.33
N PHE A 141 -8.79 -7.71 -11.02
CA PHE A 141 -7.74 -8.52 -11.62
C PHE A 141 -6.75 -8.98 -10.53
N ARG A 142 -6.51 -10.28 -10.46
CA ARG A 142 -5.57 -10.89 -9.51
C ARG A 142 -4.55 -11.72 -10.29
N PRO A 143 -3.24 -11.45 -10.16
CA PRO A 143 -2.23 -12.37 -10.67
C PRO A 143 -2.50 -13.76 -10.13
N LYS A 144 -2.47 -14.77 -10.99
CA LYS A 144 -2.53 -16.16 -10.53
C LYS A 144 -1.26 -16.46 -9.75
N ILE A 145 -1.44 -16.96 -8.53
CA ILE A 145 -0.37 -17.37 -7.63
C ILE A 145 -0.50 -18.87 -7.43
N ASP A 146 0.60 -19.60 -7.63
CA ASP A 146 0.62 -21.03 -7.36
C ASP A 146 1.14 -21.38 -5.96
N ALA A 147 1.22 -22.67 -5.66
CA ALA A 147 1.65 -23.14 -4.36
C ALA A 147 3.12 -22.82 -4.05
N ILE A 148 4.00 -22.73 -5.06
CA ILE A 148 5.42 -22.41 -4.88
C ILE A 148 5.55 -20.91 -4.61
N ASP A 149 4.86 -20.09 -5.39
CA ASP A 149 4.79 -18.65 -5.20
C ASP A 149 4.31 -18.31 -3.78
N LEU A 150 3.25 -18.98 -3.30
CA LEU A 150 2.71 -18.76 -1.96
C LEU A 150 3.72 -19.13 -0.85
N LYS A 151 4.46 -20.22 -1.01
CA LYS A 151 5.53 -20.60 -0.08
C LYS A 151 6.66 -19.58 -0.05
N ILE A 152 7.04 -19.04 -1.22
CA ILE A 152 8.06 -17.99 -1.34
C ILE A 152 7.60 -16.73 -0.60
N LEU A 153 6.37 -16.27 -0.87
CA LEU A 153 5.79 -15.08 -0.25
C LEU A 153 5.66 -15.24 1.28
N ASP A 154 5.20 -16.40 1.76
CA ASP A 154 5.11 -16.68 3.20
C ASP A 154 6.50 -16.71 3.86
N ALA A 155 7.50 -17.32 3.23
CA ALA A 155 8.87 -17.35 3.76
C ALA A 155 9.49 -15.94 3.82
N LEU A 156 9.40 -15.17 2.73
CA LEU A 156 9.94 -13.81 2.67
C LEU A 156 9.17 -12.82 3.54
N SER A 157 7.89 -13.04 3.81
CA SER A 157 7.11 -12.21 4.75
C SER A 157 7.65 -12.29 6.19
N ARG A 158 8.21 -13.45 6.57
CA ARG A 158 8.76 -13.71 7.91
C ARG A 158 10.24 -13.42 7.98
N GLU A 159 10.97 -13.77 6.93
CA GLU A 159 12.43 -13.68 6.85
C GLU A 159 12.83 -12.94 5.56
N PRO A 160 12.64 -11.60 5.46
CA PRO A 160 12.90 -10.84 4.23
C PRO A 160 14.37 -10.78 3.80
N PHE A 161 15.29 -11.27 4.63
CA PHE A 161 16.73 -11.31 4.36
C PHE A 161 17.18 -12.60 3.65
N LEU A 162 16.29 -13.57 3.43
CA LEU A 162 16.64 -14.83 2.78
C LEU A 162 17.13 -14.58 1.35
N VAL A 163 18.36 -15.02 1.07
CA VAL A 163 18.88 -15.13 -0.29
C VAL A 163 18.24 -16.33 -0.99
N THR A 164 18.22 -16.32 -2.34
CA THR A 164 17.53 -17.35 -3.15
C THR A 164 17.92 -18.79 -2.78
N GLN A 165 19.19 -19.04 -2.45
CA GLN A 165 19.66 -20.36 -2.03
C GLN A 165 19.00 -20.81 -0.71
N ALA A 166 19.07 -19.98 0.32
CA ALA A 166 18.44 -20.27 1.61
C ALA A 166 16.91 -20.38 1.49
N LEU A 167 16.30 -19.58 0.61
CA LEU A 167 14.88 -19.68 0.28
C LEU A 167 14.54 -21.03 -0.36
N ALA A 168 15.34 -21.52 -1.29
CA ALA A 168 15.16 -22.81 -1.96
C ALA A 168 15.20 -23.99 -0.98
N GLU A 169 16.17 -23.98 -0.07
CA GLU A 169 16.28 -24.95 1.03
C GLU A 169 15.06 -24.90 1.96
N ARG A 170 14.63 -23.68 2.32
CA ARG A 170 13.49 -23.44 3.22
C ARG A 170 12.19 -24.00 2.66
N ILE A 171 11.93 -23.80 1.37
CA ILE A 171 10.68 -24.25 0.72
C ILE A 171 10.79 -25.65 0.11
N ARG A 172 11.98 -26.26 0.15
CA ARG A 172 12.31 -27.60 -0.38
C ARG A 172 12.07 -27.73 -1.88
N HIS A 173 12.57 -26.77 -2.64
CA HIS A 173 12.54 -26.78 -4.10
C HIS A 173 13.94 -26.50 -4.67
N SER A 174 14.15 -26.78 -5.97
CA SER A 174 15.44 -26.49 -6.62
C SER A 174 15.71 -24.99 -6.68
N TYR A 175 16.98 -24.59 -6.65
CA TYR A 175 17.39 -23.19 -6.82
C TYR A 175 16.80 -22.57 -8.09
N ALA A 176 16.88 -23.29 -9.23
CA ALA A 176 16.40 -22.80 -10.52
C ALA A 176 14.89 -22.54 -10.51
N THR A 177 14.11 -23.44 -9.92
CA THR A 177 12.67 -23.27 -9.74
C THR A 177 12.39 -22.02 -8.89
N VAL A 178 12.98 -21.92 -7.70
CA VAL A 178 12.76 -20.78 -6.80
C VAL A 178 13.17 -19.47 -7.46
N TYR A 179 14.30 -19.44 -8.15
CA TYR A 179 14.76 -18.27 -8.88
C TYR A 179 13.73 -17.82 -9.92
N HIS A 180 13.23 -18.74 -10.76
CA HIS A 180 12.22 -18.43 -11.76
C HIS A 180 10.95 -17.84 -11.13
N HIS A 181 10.44 -18.45 -10.06
CA HIS A 181 9.27 -17.95 -9.34
C HIS A 181 9.51 -16.59 -8.68
N VAL A 182 10.69 -16.35 -8.08
CA VAL A 182 11.05 -15.04 -7.54
C VAL A 182 11.07 -13.97 -8.65
N GLN A 183 11.66 -14.26 -9.83
CA GLN A 183 11.63 -13.31 -10.94
C GLN A 183 10.21 -13.08 -11.47
N HIS A 184 9.40 -14.13 -11.53
CA HIS A 184 7.98 -14.04 -11.88
C HIS A 184 7.22 -13.14 -10.90
N LEU A 185 7.38 -13.33 -9.59
CA LEU A 185 6.78 -12.50 -8.55
C LEU A 185 7.26 -11.05 -8.59
N LYS A 186 8.54 -10.82 -8.85
CA LYS A 186 9.08 -9.46 -9.10
C LYS A 186 8.38 -8.80 -10.27
N ALA A 187 8.24 -9.51 -11.38
CA ALA A 187 7.64 -8.99 -12.60
C ALA A 187 6.12 -8.74 -12.47
N LYS A 188 5.38 -9.68 -11.88
CA LYS A 188 3.91 -9.68 -11.83
C LYS A 188 3.32 -8.98 -10.62
N MET A 189 3.92 -9.19 -9.45
CA MET A 189 3.42 -8.65 -8.18
C MET A 189 4.25 -7.48 -7.67
N GLY A 190 5.29 -7.06 -8.39
CA GLY A 190 6.20 -6.03 -7.89
C GLY A 190 6.83 -6.43 -6.57
N LEU A 191 7.18 -7.72 -6.39
CA LEU A 191 7.88 -8.19 -5.20
C LEU A 191 9.21 -7.44 -5.06
N ARG A 192 9.40 -6.76 -3.94
CA ARG A 192 10.64 -6.06 -3.58
C ARG A 192 10.99 -6.37 -2.14
N ILE A 193 12.26 -6.28 -1.80
CA ILE A 193 12.69 -6.12 -0.41
C ILE A 193 13.07 -4.66 -0.27
N THR A 194 12.70 -4.00 0.83
CA THR A 194 13.06 -2.62 1.12
C THR A 194 13.63 -2.49 2.51
N THR A 195 14.26 -1.35 2.80
CA THR A 195 14.74 -1.04 4.15
C THR A 195 13.67 -0.28 4.91
N ARG A 196 13.27 -0.81 6.05
CA ARG A 196 12.44 -0.10 7.01
C ARG A 196 13.30 0.47 8.13
N VAL A 197 13.01 1.72 8.51
CA VAL A 197 13.74 2.46 9.55
C VAL A 197 12.97 2.44 10.87
N ASN A 198 13.69 2.19 11.96
CA ASN A 198 13.17 2.29 13.31
C ASN A 198 13.24 3.73 13.81
N TRP A 199 12.37 4.59 13.29
CA TRP A 199 12.30 6.02 13.63
C TRP A 199 12.30 6.29 15.15
N LYS A 200 11.61 5.45 15.93
CA LYS A 200 11.58 5.55 17.40
C LYS A 200 12.96 5.43 18.05
N LYS A 201 13.82 4.52 17.57
CA LYS A 201 15.20 4.38 18.09
C LYS A 201 16.08 5.57 17.72
N LEU A 202 15.73 6.29 16.66
CA LEU A 202 16.42 7.50 16.21
C LEU A 202 15.89 8.77 16.91
N GLY A 203 14.92 8.64 17.80
CA GLY A 203 14.28 9.79 18.47
C GLY A 203 13.32 10.57 17.56
N ILE A 204 12.87 9.96 16.46
CA ILE A 204 11.88 10.54 15.56
C ILE A 204 10.49 10.01 15.93
N GLN A 205 9.57 10.93 16.21
CA GLN A 205 8.18 10.69 16.54
C GLN A 205 7.30 10.83 15.29
N ARG A 206 6.12 10.23 15.33
CA ARG A 206 5.23 10.07 14.18
C ARG A 206 3.88 10.70 14.48
N TYR A 207 3.39 11.54 13.58
CA TYR A 207 2.11 12.22 13.75
C TYR A 207 1.25 12.12 12.50
N PHE A 208 -0.04 11.86 12.67
CA PHE A 208 -1.05 12.10 11.64
C PHE A 208 -1.79 13.38 11.94
N VAL A 209 -2.00 14.21 10.92
CA VAL A 209 -2.89 15.37 10.96
C VAL A 209 -4.04 15.08 10.02
N VAL A 210 -5.26 15.10 10.53
CA VAL A 210 -6.48 14.78 9.78
C VAL A 210 -7.44 15.96 9.80
N THR A 211 -7.98 16.32 8.64
CA THR A 211 -8.96 17.41 8.51
C THR A 211 -9.88 17.20 7.30
N ARG A 212 -11.00 17.91 7.28
CA ARG A 212 -11.87 18.02 6.10
C ARG A 212 -11.47 19.17 5.17
N ASP A 213 -10.65 20.09 5.66
CA ASP A 213 -10.24 21.28 4.91
C ASP A 213 -8.76 21.20 4.56
N GLU A 214 -8.46 20.91 3.30
CA GLU A 214 -7.08 20.79 2.81
C GLU A 214 -6.27 22.08 3.01
N GLU A 215 -6.91 23.26 2.99
CA GLU A 215 -6.22 24.54 3.14
C GLU A 215 -5.60 24.69 4.53
N LEU A 216 -6.22 24.12 5.57
CA LEU A 216 -5.67 24.11 6.92
C LEU A 216 -4.33 23.39 7.00
N LEU A 217 -4.05 22.46 6.09
CA LEU A 217 -2.79 21.73 6.08
C LEU A 217 -1.61 22.60 5.63
N LYS A 218 -1.86 23.70 4.90
CA LYS A 218 -0.82 24.69 4.52
C LYS A 218 -0.20 25.38 5.72
N ALA A 219 -0.90 25.39 6.87
CA ALA A 219 -0.34 25.90 8.12
C ALA A 219 0.95 25.19 8.54
N PHE A 220 1.17 23.96 8.06
CA PHE A 220 2.31 23.11 8.37
C PHE A 220 3.35 23.01 7.24
N ASP A 221 3.27 23.87 6.21
CA ASP A 221 4.21 23.83 5.06
C ASP A 221 5.67 24.06 5.47
N THR A 222 5.91 24.76 6.58
CA THR A 222 7.24 24.92 7.19
C THR A 222 7.88 23.59 7.61
N HIS A 223 7.07 22.53 7.76
CA HIS A 223 7.48 21.17 8.08
C HIS A 223 7.40 20.23 6.87
N SER A 224 7.37 20.78 5.66
CA SER A 224 7.37 19.99 4.41
C SER A 224 8.52 18.99 4.31
N LYS A 225 9.70 19.31 4.86
CA LYS A 225 10.83 18.36 4.98
C LYS A 225 10.54 17.18 5.90
N SER A 226 9.66 17.36 6.88
CA SER A 226 9.25 16.32 7.84
C SER A 226 8.04 15.53 7.35
N LEU A 227 7.46 15.90 6.21
CA LEU A 227 6.28 15.25 5.66
C LEU A 227 6.67 13.96 4.94
N ASP A 228 6.23 12.82 5.47
CA ASP A 228 6.51 11.50 4.91
C ASP A 228 5.34 10.96 4.08
N GLY A 229 4.13 11.52 4.20
CA GLY A 229 3.03 11.09 3.36
C GLY A 229 1.81 12.01 3.37
N LYS A 230 0.99 11.87 2.34
CA LYS A 230 -0.34 12.47 2.20
C LYS A 230 -1.33 11.39 1.77
N ALA A 231 -2.55 11.44 2.28
CA ALA A 231 -3.63 10.61 1.78
C ALA A 231 -4.96 11.36 1.87
N SER A 232 -5.86 11.06 0.94
CA SER A 232 -7.24 11.54 0.95
C SER A 232 -8.17 10.32 0.94
N PHE A 233 -9.20 10.32 1.78
CA PHE A 233 -10.13 9.20 1.89
C PHE A 233 -11.57 9.65 2.12
N LEU A 234 -12.51 8.79 1.72
CA LEU A 234 -13.95 9.03 1.80
C LEU A 234 -14.54 8.37 3.05
N TRP A 235 -14.97 9.17 4.03
CA TRP A 235 -15.77 8.77 5.20
C TRP A 235 -17.15 9.44 5.15
N GLY A 236 -17.89 9.21 4.06
CA GLY A 236 -19.11 9.97 3.73
C GLY A 236 -18.79 11.35 3.13
N GLU A 237 -17.77 12.02 3.66
CA GLU A 237 -17.14 13.21 3.10
C GLU A 237 -15.65 12.94 2.85
N VAL A 238 -14.99 13.84 2.11
CA VAL A 238 -13.55 13.75 1.85
C VAL A 238 -12.79 14.27 3.08
N PHE A 239 -11.81 13.48 3.51
CA PHE A 239 -10.85 13.86 4.54
C PHE A 239 -9.45 13.77 3.97
N HIS A 240 -8.59 14.65 4.47
CA HIS A 240 -7.17 14.74 4.12
C HIS A 240 -6.34 14.38 5.34
N LEU A 241 -5.30 13.59 5.11
CA LEU A 241 -4.34 13.14 6.11
C LEU A 241 -2.93 13.49 5.67
N HIS A 242 -2.20 14.18 6.52
CA HIS A 242 -0.75 14.36 6.41
C HIS A 242 -0.02 13.54 7.48
N TYR A 243 1.04 12.85 7.07
CA TYR A 243 1.88 12.03 7.92
C TYR A 243 3.24 12.70 8.12
N PHE A 244 3.54 13.10 9.36
CA PHE A 244 4.77 13.78 9.73
C PHE A 244 5.70 12.91 10.57
N LEU A 245 6.99 13.04 10.31
CA LEU A 245 8.10 12.50 11.09
C LEU A 245 8.86 13.66 11.73
N LEU A 246 8.78 13.77 13.06
CA LEU A 246 9.29 14.93 13.79
C LEU A 246 10.33 14.51 14.82
N ASN A 247 11.50 15.15 14.79
CA ASN A 247 12.43 15.12 15.91
C ASN A 247 11.95 16.03 17.07
N ASP A 248 12.62 16.00 18.22
CA ASP A 248 12.21 16.76 19.41
C ASP A 248 12.14 18.29 19.16
N ARG A 249 13.05 18.83 18.34
CA ARG A 249 13.09 20.26 17.99
C ARG A 249 11.96 20.64 17.04
N GLN A 250 11.80 19.89 15.95
CA GLN A 250 10.74 20.08 14.96
C GLN A 250 9.35 19.97 15.60
N LYS A 251 9.19 19.04 16.55
CA LYS A 251 7.97 18.86 17.34
C LYS A 251 7.55 20.12 18.09
N GLN A 252 8.49 20.82 18.73
CA GLN A 252 8.17 22.06 19.46
C GLN A 252 7.62 23.13 18.51
N VAL A 253 8.30 23.36 17.38
CA VAL A 253 7.87 24.33 16.36
C VAL A 253 6.53 23.93 15.75
N PHE A 254 6.32 22.63 15.52
CA PHE A 254 5.09 22.08 14.97
C PHE A 254 3.88 22.38 15.87
N PHE A 255 4.00 22.13 17.17
CA PHE A 255 2.91 22.38 18.11
C PHE A 255 2.74 23.86 18.47
N GLN A 256 3.80 24.66 18.46
CA GLN A 256 3.68 26.12 18.53
C GLN A 256 2.83 26.65 17.37
N ARG A 257 3.06 26.18 16.15
CA ARG A 257 2.29 26.57 14.97
C ARG A 257 0.82 26.15 15.07
N TYR A 258 0.56 24.94 15.53
CA TYR A 258 -0.80 24.49 15.82
C TYR A 258 -1.48 25.39 16.86
N ASP A 259 -0.77 25.78 17.92
CA ASP A 259 -1.32 26.61 18.99
C ASP A 259 -1.62 28.05 18.60
N THR A 260 -0.99 28.58 17.55
CA THR A 260 -1.30 29.92 17.00
C THR A 260 -2.50 29.94 16.06
N LEU A 261 -3.05 28.78 15.68
CA LEU A 261 -4.23 28.73 14.82
C LEU A 261 -5.47 29.24 15.58
N PRO A 262 -6.40 29.91 14.88
CA PRO A 262 -7.73 30.22 15.41
C PRO A 262 -8.39 28.99 16.02
N LYS A 263 -9.21 29.18 17.06
CA LYS A 263 -9.88 28.06 17.74
C LYS A 263 -10.74 27.22 16.78
N ALA A 264 -11.49 27.87 15.88
CA ALA A 264 -12.32 27.18 14.89
C ALA A 264 -11.50 26.22 14.00
N ASP A 265 -10.32 26.66 13.55
CA ASP A 265 -9.42 25.86 12.72
C ASP A 265 -8.84 24.67 13.49
N ARG A 266 -8.46 24.90 14.77
CA ARG A 266 -8.00 23.82 15.65
C ARG A 266 -9.08 22.78 15.90
N ASP A 267 -10.33 23.20 16.07
CA ASP A 267 -11.46 22.29 16.28
C ASP A 267 -11.75 21.44 15.01
N ASN A 268 -11.34 21.89 13.83
CA ASN A 268 -11.42 21.16 12.55
C ASN A 268 -10.16 20.34 12.20
N LEU A 269 -9.16 20.32 13.10
CA LEU A 269 -7.91 19.60 12.93
C LEU A 269 -7.75 18.56 14.04
N SER A 270 -7.59 17.30 13.64
CA SER A 270 -7.29 16.22 14.58
C SER A 270 -5.85 15.78 14.40
N ILE A 271 -5.03 15.92 15.45
CA ILE A 271 -3.63 15.49 15.45
C ILE A 271 -3.51 14.23 16.30
N TYR A 272 -2.84 13.21 15.78
CA TYR A 272 -2.67 11.92 16.42
C TYR A 272 -1.22 11.51 16.48
N HIS A 273 -0.78 11.06 17.64
CA HIS A 273 0.55 10.51 17.86
C HIS A 273 0.53 8.99 17.68
N LEU A 274 1.42 8.45 16.85
CA LEU A 274 1.55 7.00 16.68
C LEU A 274 2.46 6.42 17.77
N LEU A 275 1.89 5.63 18.67
CA LEU A 275 2.58 5.07 19.84
C LEU A 275 3.52 3.92 19.48
N THR A 276 3.13 3.14 18.47
CA THR A 276 3.81 1.93 18.05
C THR A 276 4.40 2.06 16.67
N THR A 277 5.43 1.25 16.40
CA THR A 277 5.90 1.08 15.03
C THR A 277 4.83 0.32 14.27
N PRO A 278 4.34 0.85 13.12
CA PRO A 278 3.23 0.23 12.41
C PRO A 278 3.49 -1.26 12.21
N ILE A 279 2.56 -2.11 12.63
CA ILE A 279 2.75 -3.54 12.48
C ILE A 279 2.32 -3.87 11.06
N SER A 280 3.31 -4.02 10.19
CA SER A 280 3.14 -4.37 8.80
C SER A 280 3.48 -5.84 8.64
N GLY A 281 2.51 -6.62 8.19
CA GLY A 281 2.64 -8.04 7.94
C GLY A 281 1.86 -8.42 6.70
N TYR A 282 2.46 -9.29 5.89
CA TYR A 282 1.75 -9.93 4.79
C TYR A 282 1.38 -11.34 5.26
N ASN A 283 0.09 -11.63 5.34
CA ASN A 283 -0.37 -12.96 5.71
C ASN A 283 -0.89 -13.71 4.47
N PHE A 284 -0.20 -14.79 4.12
CA PHE A 284 -0.54 -15.65 3.00
C PHE A 284 -1.23 -16.96 3.43
N ARG A 285 -1.36 -17.21 4.74
CA ARG A 285 -1.93 -18.47 5.26
C ARG A 285 -3.41 -18.62 4.94
N THR A 286 -4.13 -17.51 4.86
CA THR A 286 -5.56 -17.48 4.54
C THR A 286 -5.81 -17.41 3.04
N PHE A 287 -4.77 -17.49 2.20
CA PHE A 287 -4.96 -17.54 0.75
C PHE A 287 -5.43 -18.92 0.29
N ASN A 288 -6.61 -18.96 -0.33
CA ASN A 288 -7.18 -20.14 -0.95
C ASN A 288 -6.71 -20.22 -2.41
N LEU A 289 -5.87 -21.22 -2.71
CA LEU A 289 -5.30 -21.43 -4.05
C LEU A 289 -6.34 -21.84 -5.11
N GLN A 290 -7.41 -22.55 -4.73
CA GLN A 290 -8.45 -22.93 -5.69
C GLN A 290 -9.27 -21.72 -6.10
N ASP A 291 -9.53 -20.86 -5.12
CA ASP A 291 -10.37 -19.69 -5.27
C ASP A 291 -9.58 -18.44 -5.72
N GLN A 292 -8.24 -18.46 -5.59
CA GLN A 292 -7.33 -17.33 -5.83
C GLN A 292 -7.71 -16.07 -5.03
N ARG A 293 -8.06 -16.26 -3.76
CA ARG A 293 -8.55 -15.21 -2.84
C ARG A 293 -8.05 -15.44 -1.43
N TRP A 294 -8.04 -14.38 -0.63
CA TRP A 294 -7.91 -14.52 0.81
C TRP A 294 -9.27 -14.80 1.43
N ASP A 295 -9.34 -15.88 2.20
CA ASP A 295 -10.51 -16.33 2.94
C ASP A 295 -10.24 -16.15 4.43
N PHE A 296 -10.51 -14.95 4.94
CA PHE A 296 -10.34 -14.62 6.35
C PHE A 296 -11.65 -14.88 7.10
N ASP A 297 -11.60 -15.79 8.08
CA ASP A 297 -12.77 -16.16 8.88
C ASP A 297 -13.05 -15.11 9.99
N PHE A 298 -13.85 -14.10 9.63
CA PHE A 298 -14.29 -13.07 10.56
C PHE A 298 -15.18 -13.61 11.70
N ALA A 299 -15.88 -14.73 11.50
CA ALA A 299 -16.70 -15.32 12.55
C ALA A 299 -15.82 -15.94 13.63
N LEU A 300 -14.78 -16.69 13.23
CA LEU A 300 -13.78 -17.21 14.15
C LEU A 300 -13.00 -16.09 14.85
N ALA A 301 -12.66 -15.03 14.13
CA ALA A 301 -12.01 -13.84 14.70
C ALA A 301 -12.87 -13.21 15.81
N PHE A 302 -14.17 -13.04 15.56
CA PHE A 302 -15.13 -12.52 16.53
C PHE A 302 -15.25 -13.41 17.78
N LEU A 303 -15.37 -14.72 17.59
CA LEU A 303 -15.42 -15.68 18.70
C LEU A 303 -14.12 -15.67 19.52
N THR A 304 -12.97 -15.54 18.84
CA THR A 304 -11.66 -15.42 19.48
C THR A 304 -11.58 -14.18 20.35
N LEU A 305 -12.07 -13.04 19.85
CA LEU A 305 -12.12 -11.78 20.60
C LEU A 305 -12.98 -11.93 21.85
N LYS A 306 -14.21 -12.45 21.71
CA LYS A 306 -15.11 -12.69 22.85
C LYS A 306 -14.55 -13.65 23.89
N THR A 307 -13.83 -14.68 23.45
CA THR A 307 -13.25 -15.68 24.36
C THR A 307 -12.07 -15.08 25.12
N LYS A 308 -11.13 -14.43 24.41
CA LYS A 308 -9.97 -13.78 25.02
C LYS A 308 -10.37 -12.63 25.95
N SER A 309 -11.35 -11.81 25.57
CA SER A 309 -11.84 -10.69 26.40
C SER A 309 -12.46 -11.17 27.71
N LYS A 310 -13.19 -12.30 27.70
CA LYS A 310 -13.75 -12.93 28.91
C LYS A 310 -12.68 -13.54 29.81
N MET A 311 -11.68 -14.21 29.25
CA MET A 311 -10.64 -14.91 30.02
C MET A 311 -9.66 -13.97 30.72
N GLN A 312 -9.47 -12.74 30.23
CA GLN A 312 -8.39 -11.85 30.68
C GLN A 312 -8.83 -10.70 31.60
N LYS A 313 -10.08 -10.70 32.08
CA LYS A 313 -10.50 -9.84 33.21
C LYS A 313 -9.68 -10.06 34.50
N SER A 314 -8.82 -11.08 34.55
CA SER A 314 -8.06 -11.51 35.72
C SER A 314 -6.54 -11.26 35.66
N ALA A 315 -5.99 -10.56 34.65
CA ALA A 315 -4.54 -10.34 34.57
C ALA A 315 -4.18 -8.91 34.11
N GLN A 316 -3.95 -8.00 35.07
CA GLN A 316 -3.24 -6.74 34.80
C GLN A 316 -1.74 -7.03 34.71
N GLN A 317 -1.21 -7.11 33.49
CA GLN A 317 0.24 -7.19 33.27
C GLN A 317 0.87 -5.80 33.29
N LYS A 318 1.79 -5.61 34.25
CA LYS A 318 2.77 -4.52 34.29
C LYS A 318 3.58 -4.50 33.00
N GLN A 319 3.37 -3.51 32.13
CA GLN A 319 4.32 -3.21 31.07
C GLN A 319 5.59 -2.63 31.71
N LYS A 320 6.69 -3.40 31.66
CA LYS A 320 8.03 -2.90 32.00
C LYS A 320 8.38 -1.77 31.02
N LYS A 321 8.59 -0.59 31.58
CA LYS A 321 9.13 0.58 30.88
C LYS A 321 10.60 0.28 30.55
N GLU A 322 10.87 -0.35 29.41
CA GLU A 322 12.23 -0.40 28.88
C GLU A 322 12.68 1.04 28.59
N LEU A 323 13.63 1.55 29.36
CA LEU A 323 14.43 2.71 28.96
C LEU A 323 15.17 2.32 27.68
N LYS A 324 14.62 2.69 26.53
CA LYS A 324 15.28 2.49 25.24
C LYS A 324 16.31 3.59 25.05
N GLU A 325 17.58 3.24 25.11
CA GLU A 325 18.68 4.11 24.69
C GLU A 325 18.42 4.61 23.27
N ARG A 326 18.49 5.94 23.11
CA ARG A 326 18.42 6.59 21.80
C ARG A 326 19.72 6.30 21.06
N TYR A 327 19.60 5.86 19.81
CA TYR A 327 20.78 5.64 18.96
C TYR A 327 21.25 6.97 18.37
N SER A 328 22.51 7.31 18.59
CA SER A 328 23.14 8.46 17.93
C SER A 328 23.64 8.04 16.56
N VAL A 329 23.12 8.67 15.50
CA VAL A 329 23.47 8.38 14.12
C VAL A 329 24.58 9.35 13.69
N THR A 330 25.62 8.84 13.05
CA THR A 330 26.64 9.67 12.39
C THR A 330 26.16 10.17 11.03
N THR A 331 26.76 11.24 10.49
CA THR A 331 26.42 11.76 9.15
C THR A 331 26.50 10.67 8.07
N LEU A 332 27.53 9.85 8.12
CA LEU A 332 27.70 8.74 7.18
C LEU A 332 26.62 7.66 7.37
N GLU A 333 26.26 7.31 8.61
CA GLU A 333 25.17 6.36 8.86
C GLU A 333 23.83 6.90 8.35
N ALA A 334 23.55 8.21 8.51
CA ALA A 334 22.33 8.82 7.98
C ALA A 334 22.27 8.77 6.45
N GLN A 335 23.37 9.06 5.77
CA GLN A 335 23.51 8.92 4.32
C GLN A 335 23.34 7.46 3.86
N ILE A 336 23.91 6.51 4.61
CA ILE A 336 23.72 5.08 4.33
C ILE A 336 22.26 4.67 4.53
N ILE A 337 21.59 5.14 5.58
CA ILE A 337 20.16 4.86 5.81
C ILE A 337 19.34 5.41 4.64
N GLU A 338 19.56 6.67 4.23
CA GLU A 338 18.90 7.25 3.05
C GLU A 338 19.16 6.44 1.78
N GLY A 339 20.42 6.10 1.50
CA GLY A 339 20.77 5.30 0.34
C GLY A 339 20.13 3.91 0.34
N LEU A 340 19.88 3.33 1.52
CA LEU A 340 19.24 2.01 1.68
C LEU A 340 17.70 2.07 1.61
N VAL A 341 17.08 3.20 1.96
CA VAL A 341 15.64 3.40 1.85
C VAL A 341 15.29 3.58 0.37
N GLY A 342 14.44 2.69 -0.16
CA GLY A 342 14.01 2.72 -1.57
C GLY A 342 14.94 2.04 -2.57
N ASN A 343 16.22 1.79 -2.25
CA ASN A 343 17.19 1.22 -3.21
C ASN A 343 17.74 -0.16 -2.82
N TYR A 344 16.99 -0.96 -2.06
CA TYR A 344 17.49 -2.26 -1.61
C TYR A 344 17.64 -3.30 -2.74
N GLU A 345 17.08 -3.02 -3.93
CA GLU A 345 17.32 -3.82 -5.14
C GLU A 345 18.73 -3.63 -5.72
N LEU A 346 19.38 -2.50 -5.40
CA LEU A 346 20.75 -2.26 -5.79
C LEU A 346 21.69 -3.19 -5.02
N THR A 347 22.69 -3.69 -5.72
CA THR A 347 23.81 -4.40 -5.11
C THR A 347 24.54 -3.47 -4.14
N GLN A 348 25.19 -4.07 -3.14
CA GLN A 348 26.00 -3.30 -2.20
C GLN A 348 27.09 -2.47 -2.89
N LYS A 349 27.62 -2.96 -4.02
CA LYS A 349 28.61 -2.23 -4.83
C LYS A 349 28.00 -0.97 -5.46
N GLU A 350 26.78 -1.05 -5.98
CA GLU A 350 26.06 0.08 -6.57
C GLU A 350 25.71 1.14 -5.52
N ILE A 351 25.21 0.71 -4.36
CA ILE A 351 24.91 1.62 -3.25
C ILE A 351 26.19 2.30 -2.75
N ALA A 352 27.28 1.54 -2.59
CA ALA A 352 28.56 2.09 -2.18
C ALA A 352 29.10 3.12 -3.18
N LYS A 353 29.00 2.83 -4.49
CA LYS A 353 29.36 3.77 -5.55
C LYS A 353 28.51 5.05 -5.50
N MET A 354 27.21 4.91 -5.32
CA MET A 354 26.27 6.04 -5.21
C MET A 354 26.60 6.94 -4.01
N LEU A 355 26.97 6.33 -2.88
CA LEU A 355 27.32 7.04 -1.65
C LEU A 355 28.77 7.53 -1.62
N GLY A 356 29.59 7.22 -2.64
CA GLY A 356 31.01 7.59 -2.67
C GLY A 356 31.85 6.90 -1.58
N ILE A 357 31.47 5.70 -1.14
CA ILE A 357 32.16 4.95 -0.07
C ILE A 357 32.65 3.58 -0.55
N HIS A 358 33.61 3.02 0.18
CA HIS A 358 34.10 1.68 -0.08
C HIS A 358 33.06 0.61 0.35
N ALA A 359 32.79 -0.39 -0.50
CA ALA A 359 31.73 -1.38 -0.27
C ALA A 359 31.86 -2.19 1.03
N PRO A 360 33.07 -2.62 1.47
CA PRO A 360 33.31 -3.16 2.80
C PRO A 360 32.84 -2.27 3.96
N ASN A 361 33.07 -0.95 3.88
CA ASN A 361 32.65 -0.01 4.94
C ASN A 361 31.12 0.06 5.01
N LEU A 362 30.46 0.12 3.84
CA LEU A 362 29.00 0.00 3.76
C LEU A 362 28.51 -1.30 4.41
N SER A 363 29.20 -2.42 4.18
CA SER A 363 28.86 -3.72 4.78
C SER A 363 28.88 -3.66 6.30
N ILE A 364 29.98 -3.16 6.86
CA ILE A 364 30.21 -3.11 8.30
C ILE A 364 29.14 -2.24 8.96
N ILE A 365 28.89 -1.06 8.39
CA ILE A 365 27.89 -0.13 8.92
C ILE A 365 26.48 -0.70 8.76
N LYS A 366 26.13 -1.27 7.60
CA LYS A 366 24.82 -1.92 7.39
C LYS A 366 24.58 -3.05 8.40
N THR A 367 25.55 -3.93 8.60
CA THR A 367 25.46 -5.03 9.58
C THR A 367 25.31 -4.49 11.00
N LYS A 368 26.05 -3.43 11.36
CA LYS A 368 25.91 -2.75 12.65
C LYS A 368 24.48 -2.20 12.84
N LEU A 369 23.97 -1.42 11.86
CA LEU A 369 22.62 -0.85 11.92
C LEU A 369 21.52 -1.92 12.01
N GLN A 370 21.70 -3.08 11.35
CA GLN A 370 20.79 -4.22 11.45
C GLN A 370 20.85 -4.89 12.83
N ARG A 371 22.07 -5.18 13.32
CA ARG A 371 22.30 -5.76 14.66
C ARG A 371 21.70 -4.88 15.76
N ASP A 372 21.88 -3.57 15.64
CA ASP A 372 21.39 -2.58 16.59
C ASP A 372 19.88 -2.28 16.38
N LYS A 373 19.23 -2.96 15.43
CA LYS A 373 17.79 -2.85 15.09
C LYS A 373 17.35 -1.43 14.70
N ILE A 374 18.25 -0.69 14.05
CA ILE A 374 17.98 0.64 13.49
C ILE A 374 17.31 0.52 12.14
N ILE A 375 17.76 -0.43 11.32
CA ILE A 375 17.15 -0.76 10.04
C ILE A 375 16.82 -2.25 10.00
N PHE A 376 15.81 -2.61 9.23
CA PHE A 376 15.44 -4.00 9.00
C PHE A 376 14.88 -4.16 7.59
N PRO A 377 15.20 -5.28 6.92
CA PRO A 377 14.62 -5.56 5.62
C PRO A 377 13.13 -5.86 5.78
N GLN A 378 12.33 -5.42 4.84
CA GLN A 378 10.89 -5.65 4.79
C GLN A 378 10.53 -6.10 3.38
N MET A 379 9.73 -7.16 3.27
CA MET A 379 9.14 -7.50 1.98
C MET A 379 8.11 -6.43 1.59
N MET A 380 7.99 -6.12 0.31
CA MET A 380 6.87 -5.40 -0.25
C MET A 380 6.40 -6.11 -1.50
N VAL A 381 5.10 -6.17 -1.70
CA VAL A 381 4.50 -6.53 -2.99
C VAL A 381 3.54 -5.42 -3.33
N ASN A 382 3.43 -5.08 -4.61
CA ASN A 382 2.38 -4.17 -5.03
C ASN A 382 1.04 -4.86 -4.80
N THR A 383 0.15 -4.16 -4.12
CA THR A 383 -1.17 -4.67 -3.81
C THR A 383 -1.99 -4.68 -5.09
N PHE A 384 -2.32 -5.87 -5.59
CA PHE A 384 -3.26 -6.09 -6.68
C PHE A 384 -4.70 -6.23 -6.16
N LEU A 385 -4.90 -6.03 -4.86
CA LEU A 385 -6.22 -5.98 -4.27
C LEU A 385 -6.84 -4.59 -4.51
N PRO A 386 -8.12 -4.54 -4.91
CA PRO A 386 -8.70 -3.34 -5.49
C PRO A 386 -9.01 -2.21 -4.50
N LEU A 387 -9.21 -2.53 -3.23
CA LEU A 387 -9.71 -1.57 -2.25
C LEU A 387 -8.61 -1.23 -1.24
N ASN A 388 -8.13 0.01 -1.30
CA ASN A 388 -7.30 0.61 -0.26
C ASN A 388 -8.21 1.32 0.73
N LEU A 389 -8.10 0.99 2.00
CA LEU A 389 -8.98 1.47 3.06
C LEU A 389 -8.20 2.03 4.23
N VAL A 390 -8.77 3.04 4.88
CA VAL A 390 -8.36 3.51 6.20
C VAL A 390 -9.46 3.14 7.19
N LEU A 391 -9.14 2.21 8.08
CA LEU A 391 -9.96 1.87 9.24
C LEU A 391 -9.49 2.69 10.44
N TRP A 392 -10.36 3.54 10.97
CA TRP A 392 -10.24 4.13 12.29
C TRP A 392 -11.13 3.36 13.25
N CYS A 393 -10.61 2.93 14.40
CA CYS A 393 -11.41 2.19 15.38
C CYS A 393 -11.02 2.58 16.80
N SER A 394 -12.03 2.87 17.63
CA SER A 394 -11.83 3.23 19.03
C SER A 394 -12.32 2.07 19.91
N GLY A 395 -11.38 1.36 20.53
CA GLY A 395 -11.67 0.26 21.45
C GLY A 395 -12.04 0.78 22.83
N LYS A 396 -12.94 0.07 23.54
CA LYS A 396 -13.29 0.41 24.93
C LYS A 396 -12.14 0.24 25.92
N SER A 397 -11.10 -0.49 25.54
CA SER A 397 -9.89 -0.67 26.33
C SER A 397 -8.69 -0.91 25.43
N GLN A 398 -7.49 -0.67 25.98
CA GLN A 398 -6.23 -1.04 25.33
C GLN A 398 -6.16 -2.54 25.00
N GLN A 399 -6.80 -3.40 25.80
CA GLN A 399 -6.81 -4.85 25.60
C GLN A 399 -7.61 -5.25 24.36
N ILE A 400 -8.82 -4.72 24.20
CA ILE A 400 -9.64 -4.98 23.01
C ILE A 400 -8.91 -4.49 21.76
N THR A 401 -8.30 -3.31 21.85
CA THR A 401 -7.49 -2.76 20.75
C THR A 401 -6.31 -3.69 20.42
N ALA A 402 -5.60 -4.22 21.41
CA ALA A 402 -4.49 -5.16 21.19
C ALA A 402 -4.95 -6.47 20.52
N ILE A 403 -6.09 -7.03 20.94
CA ILE A 403 -6.68 -8.22 20.31
C ILE A 403 -7.10 -7.92 18.88
N LEU A 404 -7.75 -6.78 18.64
CA LEU A 404 -8.16 -6.35 17.30
C LEU A 404 -6.95 -6.15 16.39
N ILE A 405 -5.86 -5.58 16.90
CA ILE A 405 -4.58 -5.48 16.18
C ILE A 405 -4.06 -6.88 15.79
N GLU A 406 -4.04 -7.85 16.72
CA GLU A 406 -3.61 -9.23 16.45
C GLU A 406 -4.47 -9.89 15.34
N LEU A 407 -5.78 -9.66 15.37
CA LEU A 407 -6.70 -10.21 14.37
C LEU A 407 -6.53 -9.54 13.00
N LEU A 408 -6.47 -8.21 12.96
CA LEU A 408 -6.28 -7.47 11.71
C LEU A 408 -4.91 -7.76 11.07
N GLN A 409 -3.88 -8.09 11.85
CA GLN A 409 -2.59 -8.55 11.31
C GLN A 409 -2.67 -9.85 10.53
N GLN A 410 -3.74 -10.63 10.73
CA GLN A 410 -3.95 -11.84 9.95
C GLN A 410 -4.56 -11.56 8.56
N MET A 411 -4.98 -10.33 8.31
CA MET A 411 -5.40 -9.87 6.98
C MET A 411 -4.21 -9.79 6.02
N PRO A 412 -4.44 -9.92 4.70
CA PRO A 412 -3.36 -10.06 3.73
C PRO A 412 -2.42 -8.85 3.64
N PHE A 413 -2.98 -7.64 3.70
CA PHE A 413 -2.24 -6.39 3.57
C PHE A 413 -2.75 -5.42 4.62
N ALA A 414 -2.20 -5.52 5.83
CA ALA A 414 -2.57 -4.65 6.92
C ALA A 414 -1.34 -3.91 7.45
N ASN A 415 -1.47 -2.60 7.56
CA ASN A 415 -0.51 -1.74 8.23
C ASN A 415 -1.21 -1.00 9.37
N ILE A 416 -1.01 -1.50 10.58
CA ILE A 416 -1.82 -1.10 11.74
C ILE A 416 -0.96 -0.35 12.73
N SER A 417 -1.44 0.81 13.20
CA SER A 417 -0.79 1.63 14.22
C SER A 417 -1.76 1.93 15.34
N GLN A 418 -1.29 1.85 16.57
CA GLN A 418 -2.01 2.41 17.71
C GLN A 418 -1.75 3.91 17.74
N VAL A 419 -2.81 4.69 17.93
CA VAL A 419 -2.76 6.15 17.92
C VAL A 419 -3.36 6.73 19.19
N GLU A 420 -2.88 7.91 19.56
CA GLU A 420 -3.38 8.69 20.69
C GLU A 420 -3.65 10.13 20.22
N PRO A 421 -4.82 10.71 20.49
CA PRO A 421 -5.09 12.10 20.15
C PRO A 421 -4.16 13.05 20.90
N HIS A 422 -3.68 14.09 20.20
CA HIS A 422 -2.90 15.14 20.81
C HIS A 422 -3.78 15.96 21.78
N LYS A 423 -3.35 16.06 23.05
CA LYS A 423 -4.02 16.77 24.16
C LYS A 423 -5.25 16.07 24.78
N GLN A 424 -5.60 14.86 24.36
CA GLN A 424 -6.62 14.06 25.07
C GLN A 424 -6.01 12.75 25.56
N THR A 425 -5.75 12.66 26.86
CA THR A 425 -5.57 11.36 27.53
C THR A 425 -6.95 10.76 27.73
N THR A 426 -7.46 10.07 26.72
CA THR A 426 -8.62 9.20 26.89
C THR A 426 -8.17 7.88 27.51
N GLU A 427 -8.98 7.27 28.38
CA GLU A 427 -8.79 5.85 28.74
C GLU A 427 -8.97 4.94 27.50
N ASP A 428 -9.61 5.46 26.46
CA ASP A 428 -9.82 4.80 25.19
C ASP A 428 -8.54 4.66 24.40
N SER A 429 -8.42 3.52 23.74
CA SER A 429 -7.32 3.23 22.84
C SER A 429 -7.84 3.24 21.41
N GLU A 430 -7.18 4.03 20.57
CA GLU A 430 -7.51 4.12 19.16
C GLU A 430 -6.49 3.37 18.30
N LEU A 431 -6.96 2.82 17.21
CA LEU A 431 -6.11 2.30 16.15
C LEU A 431 -6.49 2.93 14.82
N ILE A 432 -5.48 3.09 13.98
CA ILE A 432 -5.63 3.33 12.55
C ILE A 432 -4.99 2.16 11.80
N ALA A 433 -5.71 1.61 10.83
CA ALA A 433 -5.21 0.56 9.96
C ALA A 433 -5.38 0.95 8.51
N PHE A 434 -4.28 0.94 7.76
CA PHE A 434 -4.31 0.98 6.31
C PHE A 434 -4.42 -0.45 5.81
N LEU A 435 -5.53 -0.76 5.15
CA LEU A 435 -5.86 -2.10 4.69
C LEU A 435 -5.91 -2.09 3.17
N THR A 436 -5.39 -3.13 2.53
CA THR A 436 -5.66 -3.38 1.11
C THR A 436 -6.34 -4.73 0.96
N ILE A 437 -7.60 -4.73 0.49
CA ILE A 437 -8.46 -5.92 0.50
C ILE A 437 -9.32 -6.00 -0.77
N ASP A 438 -10.00 -7.12 -0.95
CA ASP A 438 -11.03 -7.26 -1.98
C ASP A 438 -12.43 -6.89 -1.47
N ASP A 439 -13.38 -6.87 -2.39
CA ASP A 439 -14.79 -6.56 -2.16
C ASP A 439 -15.47 -7.51 -1.16
N ILE A 440 -15.18 -8.81 -1.23
CA ILE A 440 -15.75 -9.81 -0.32
C ILE A 440 -15.25 -9.59 1.12
N LEU A 441 -13.94 -9.41 1.28
CA LEU A 441 -13.32 -9.11 2.57
C LEU A 441 -13.80 -7.77 3.10
N TYR A 442 -14.04 -6.77 2.25
CA TYR A 442 -14.60 -5.49 2.65
C TYR A 442 -15.99 -5.61 3.27
N SER A 443 -16.93 -6.28 2.59
CA SER A 443 -18.27 -6.51 3.13
C SER A 443 -18.24 -7.30 4.45
N SER A 444 -17.35 -8.29 4.53
CA SER A 444 -17.18 -9.11 5.73
C SER A 444 -16.57 -8.31 6.89
N LEU A 445 -15.59 -7.45 6.62
CA LEU A 445 -14.97 -6.55 7.60
C LEU A 445 -15.99 -5.55 8.16
N ILE A 446 -16.83 -4.95 7.32
CA ILE A 446 -17.89 -4.04 7.79
C ILE A 446 -18.84 -4.77 8.73
N THR A 447 -19.32 -5.95 8.31
CA THR A 447 -20.24 -6.75 9.12
C THR A 447 -19.62 -7.10 10.47
N PHE A 448 -18.36 -7.53 10.46
CA PHE A 448 -17.58 -7.80 11.68
C PHE A 448 -17.49 -6.58 12.60
N LEU A 449 -17.11 -5.40 12.09
CA LEU A 449 -17.00 -4.17 12.87
C LEU A 449 -18.35 -3.70 13.41
N MET A 450 -19.42 -3.82 12.62
CA MET A 450 -20.79 -3.52 13.04
C MET A 450 -21.24 -4.40 14.19
N GLU A 451 -20.98 -5.71 14.13
CA GLU A 451 -21.30 -6.62 15.23
C GLU A 451 -20.44 -6.34 16.47
N LEU A 452 -19.14 -6.02 16.32
CA LEU A 452 -18.32 -5.58 17.45
C LEU A 452 -18.87 -4.30 18.11
N LYS A 453 -19.37 -3.35 17.32
CA LYS A 453 -19.97 -2.11 17.85
C LYS A 453 -21.29 -2.38 18.56
N LYS A 454 -22.16 -3.21 17.95
CA LYS A 454 -23.46 -3.60 18.51
C LYS A 454 -23.34 -4.35 19.83
N GLU A 455 -22.35 -5.23 19.94
CA GLU A 455 -22.04 -5.95 21.19
C GLU A 455 -21.26 -5.09 22.19
N GLY A 456 -20.88 -3.87 21.78
CA GLY A 456 -20.15 -2.94 22.62
C GLY A 456 -18.72 -3.39 22.94
N GLU A 457 -18.05 -4.11 22.06
CA GLU A 457 -16.61 -4.37 22.19
C GLU A 457 -15.80 -3.12 21.75
N ILE A 458 -16.27 -2.45 20.69
CA ILE A 458 -15.72 -1.17 20.23
C ILE A 458 -16.75 -0.05 20.44
N LYS A 459 -16.27 1.19 20.63
CA LYS A 459 -17.14 2.36 20.80
C LYS A 459 -17.64 2.86 19.44
N ASP A 460 -16.70 3.02 18.52
CA ASP A 460 -16.98 3.49 17.18
C ASP A 460 -15.93 3.01 16.19
N PHE A 461 -16.28 3.04 14.91
CA PHE A 461 -15.33 2.84 13.83
C PHE A 461 -15.71 3.69 12.61
N ARG A 462 -14.70 4.05 11.82
CA ARG A 462 -14.84 4.65 10.50
C ARG A 462 -14.04 3.84 9.51
N LEU A 463 -14.65 3.46 8.41
CA LEU A 463 -13.96 2.75 7.33
C LEU A 463 -14.09 3.58 6.06
N GLY A 464 -12.96 4.03 5.54
CA GLY A 464 -12.92 4.96 4.40
C GLY A 464 -12.13 4.42 3.26
N MET A 465 -12.60 4.67 2.06
CA MET A 465 -11.89 4.31 0.85
C MET A 465 -10.84 5.37 0.54
N VAL A 466 -9.59 4.95 0.35
CA VAL A 466 -8.50 5.84 -0.06
C VAL A 466 -8.75 6.26 -1.51
N VAL A 467 -8.88 7.57 -1.72
CA VAL A 467 -9.05 8.19 -3.04
C VAL A 467 -7.69 8.46 -3.68
N ASP A 468 -6.77 9.01 -2.89
CA ASP A 468 -5.39 9.25 -3.31
C ASP A 468 -4.42 9.09 -2.13
N SER A 469 -3.19 8.67 -2.40
CA SER A 469 -2.17 8.54 -1.36
C SER A 469 -0.75 8.49 -1.90
N TYR A 470 0.16 9.12 -1.17
CA TYR A 470 1.60 9.11 -1.39
C TYR A 470 2.29 8.94 -0.03
N PHE A 471 3.20 7.98 0.10
CA PHE A 471 3.99 7.75 1.32
C PHE A 471 5.46 7.53 0.96
N GLY A 472 6.37 7.80 1.90
CA GLY A 472 7.82 7.71 1.69
C GLY A 472 8.42 8.97 1.07
N MET A 473 7.87 10.15 1.38
CA MET A 473 8.34 11.42 0.82
C MET A 473 9.55 11.99 1.57
N VAL A 474 9.80 11.56 2.82
CA VAL A 474 10.88 12.14 3.61
C VAL A 474 12.24 11.59 3.19
N LYS A 475 13.26 12.44 3.24
CA LYS A 475 14.65 11.99 3.22
C LYS A 475 15.14 11.77 4.64
N PRO A 476 15.68 10.60 4.99
CA PRO A 476 16.20 10.36 6.33
C PRO A 476 17.25 11.39 6.78
N THR A 477 18.07 11.91 5.87
CA THR A 477 19.09 12.94 6.20
C THR A 477 18.47 14.26 6.65
N ASP A 478 17.36 14.70 6.05
CA ASP A 478 16.63 15.91 6.47
C ASP A 478 16.12 15.82 7.91
N LEU A 479 15.87 14.60 8.42
CA LEU A 479 15.38 14.38 9.78
C LEU A 479 16.50 14.16 10.81
N LEU A 480 17.59 13.51 10.38
CA LEU A 480 18.62 12.98 11.27
C LEU A 480 19.81 13.93 11.45
N LEU A 481 19.97 14.92 10.57
CA LEU A 481 21.10 15.85 10.58
C LEU A 481 20.73 17.29 10.97
N GLU A 482 19.44 17.56 11.23
CA GLU A 482 18.89 18.82 11.78
C GLU A 482 18.69 18.73 13.31
#